data_AF-A0A9D4U8Q7-F1
#
_entry.id   AF-A0A9D4U8Q7-F1
#
_cell.length_a   1.000
_cell.length_b   1.000
_cell.length_c   1.000
_cell.angle_alpha   90.00
_cell.angle_beta   90.00
_cell.angle_gamma   90.00
#
_symmetry.space_group_name_H-M   'P 1'
#
loop_
_entity.id
_entity.type
_entity.pdbx_description
1 polymer ?
#
loop_
_entity_poly.entity_id
_entity_poly.type
_entity_poly.pdbx_seq_one_letter_code
_entity_poly.pdbx_strand_id
1 'polypeptide(L)'
;MSDVSGLHITSDGRATHPAAPSPPKLRLMKVGYYAALLGIAAFSCMWVLWWLLSSEPADSPDGHYLDRLDKHIPSRFFRTDGYYGSVLIYQSAPFIIVALLSLVVVELRKKLNSSSSHETEKGISKSSPSLTTYPLVIKSFMGVLTSADVLFILGILFLVAYTFGRQCHLSFQDLEREYKENPSEFDDSLVIIKFAYAAYYMGRSAMIPFSLLWIPVSRGSPFLRLINMPFEHAVKYHIWLSMLSLFMLTLHGILYIVYYVGADEAKAIISWYVEGETYSVLAGVIATIAGLLMWVTSLSFFRRRWYEWFFGIHHLYIVFFVFWLYHVMWTIHFFIIPCLLFVVDRFLRMVQSQQSVDVLSAKLLESGSIEIKFAKSSTEGLLYYALSSWYLRFSSLSNLMKLQWHFFSVTSTEMDEKEELSIIIKPLGKWTTLLREKIVKYAKMGDNVKRNHCPFTFKAGVEGPYGDESNFFLEYKVLILVGGGIGVTPLLALLRDVFTQI
;
A
#
# COMPACT_ATOMS: atom_id res chain seq x y z
N MET A 1 32.28 -23.03 15.30
CA MET A 1 32.77 -23.10 13.91
C MET A 1 31.75 -22.37 13.07
N SER A 2 31.86 -21.03 13.00
CA SER A 2 32.51 -20.24 11.93
C SER A 2 31.59 -20.18 10.69
N ASP A 3 30.96 -19.07 10.30
CA ASP A 3 31.49 -17.72 10.13
C ASP A 3 30.40 -16.65 10.37
N VAL A 4 30.62 -15.77 11.36
CA VAL A 4 30.05 -14.42 11.41
C VAL A 4 31.25 -13.50 11.52
N SER A 5 31.91 -13.25 10.40
CA SER A 5 33.07 -12.37 10.31
C SER A 5 32.66 -11.10 9.55
N GLY A 6 32.67 -9.97 10.26
CA GLY A 6 32.41 -8.69 9.62
C GLY A 6 32.19 -7.48 10.52
N LEU A 7 32.83 -7.38 11.69
CA LEU A 7 33.05 -6.09 12.38
C LEU A 7 34.26 -6.23 13.31
N HIS A 8 35.42 -5.77 12.82
CA HIS A 8 36.62 -5.62 13.63
C HIS A 8 36.48 -4.34 14.48
N ILE A 9 36.24 -4.52 15.78
CA ILE A 9 36.32 -3.43 16.77
C ILE A 9 37.81 -3.23 17.08
N THR A 10 38.34 -2.04 16.77
CA THR A 10 39.68 -1.63 17.24
C THR A 10 39.55 -1.02 18.64
N SER A 11 40.65 -1.00 19.39
CA SER A 11 40.72 -0.57 20.80
C SER A 11 40.38 0.91 21.05
N ASP A 12 40.00 1.67 20.01
CA ASP A 12 39.76 3.12 20.05
C ASP A 12 38.30 3.53 19.79
N GLY A 13 37.36 2.58 19.79
CA GLY A 13 35.92 2.86 19.79
C GLY A 13 35.34 3.49 18.52
N ARG A 14 36.12 3.65 17.44
CA ARG A 14 35.59 4.10 16.13
C ARG A 14 35.11 2.91 15.29
N ALA A 15 33.84 2.95 14.89
CA ALA A 15 33.28 2.07 13.87
C ALA A 15 34.03 2.27 12.55
N THR A 16 34.61 1.21 12.00
CA THR A 16 35.17 1.23 10.64
C THR A 16 34.02 1.07 9.65
N HIS A 17 33.77 2.10 8.82
CA HIS A 17 32.87 1.96 7.68
C HIS A 17 33.39 0.87 6.73
N PRO A 18 32.52 0.05 6.12
CA PRO A 18 32.94 -0.98 5.18
C PRO A 18 33.75 -0.35 4.03
N ALA A 19 34.87 -0.96 3.69
CA ALA A 19 35.74 -0.49 2.60
C ALA A 19 34.94 -0.34 1.30
N ALA A 20 35.16 0.77 0.59
CA ALA A 20 34.49 1.04 -0.69
C ALA A 20 34.66 -0.15 -1.65
N PRO A 21 33.59 -0.58 -2.35
CA PRO A 21 33.66 -1.72 -3.25
C PRO A 21 34.67 -1.44 -4.37
N SER A 22 35.46 -2.46 -4.74
CA SER A 22 36.43 -2.32 -5.82
C SER A 22 35.73 -1.91 -7.14
N PRO A 23 36.41 -1.17 -8.04
CA PRO A 23 35.83 -0.71 -9.31
C PRO A 23 35.08 -1.79 -10.12
N PRO A 24 35.56 -3.05 -10.23
CA PRO A 24 34.80 -4.10 -10.92
C PRO A 24 33.52 -4.50 -10.16
N LYS A 25 33.53 -4.53 -8.82
CA LYS A 25 32.32 -4.81 -8.01
C LYS A 25 31.29 -3.69 -8.18
N LEU A 26 31.72 -2.43 -8.22
CA LEU A 26 30.82 -1.28 -8.44
C LEU A 26 30.14 -1.34 -9.82
N ARG A 27 30.89 -1.71 -10.87
CA ARG A 27 30.33 -1.92 -12.22
C ARG A 27 29.29 -3.04 -12.22
N LEU A 28 29.59 -4.18 -11.58
CA LEU A 28 28.66 -5.30 -11.49
C LEU A 28 27.36 -4.91 -10.75
N MET A 29 27.47 -4.13 -9.67
CA MET A 29 26.31 -3.61 -8.94
C MET A 29 25.44 -2.68 -9.80
N LYS A 30 26.05 -1.79 -10.59
CA LYS A 30 25.31 -0.93 -11.54
C LYS A 30 24.59 -1.75 -12.61
N VAL A 31 25.24 -2.76 -13.19
CA VAL A 31 24.62 -3.67 -14.16
C VAL A 31 23.43 -4.39 -13.54
N GLY A 32 23.59 -4.95 -12.34
CA GLY A 32 22.50 -5.60 -11.62
C GLY A 32 21.32 -4.65 -11.32
N TYR A 33 21.61 -3.40 -10.96
CA TYR A 33 20.59 -2.38 -10.68
C TYR A 33 19.74 -2.08 -11.92
N TYR A 34 20.36 -1.80 -13.06
CA TYR A 34 19.63 -1.50 -14.30
C TYR A 34 18.93 -2.74 -14.88
N ALA A 35 19.53 -3.93 -14.75
CA ALA A 35 18.90 -5.18 -15.16
C ALA A 35 17.61 -5.45 -14.34
N ALA A 36 17.64 -5.21 -13.04
CA ALA A 36 16.47 -5.36 -12.18
C ALA A 36 15.37 -4.33 -12.53
N LEU A 37 15.73 -3.07 -12.81
CA LEU A 37 14.77 -2.05 -13.28
C LEU A 37 14.12 -2.43 -14.62
N LEU A 38 14.90 -2.93 -15.58
CA LEU A 38 14.37 -3.41 -16.85
C LEU A 38 13.41 -4.60 -16.66
N GLY A 39 13.78 -5.53 -15.77
CA GLY A 39 12.91 -6.63 -15.37
C GLY A 39 11.58 -6.13 -14.80
N ILE A 40 11.62 -5.17 -13.87
CA ILE A 40 10.39 -4.56 -13.31
C ILE A 40 9.51 -3.98 -14.42
N ALA A 41 10.08 -3.19 -15.32
CA ALA A 41 9.34 -2.59 -16.43
C ALA A 41 8.72 -3.67 -17.35
N ALA A 42 9.47 -4.73 -17.67
CA ALA A 42 9.01 -5.81 -18.52
C ALA A 42 7.84 -6.59 -17.91
N PHE A 43 7.93 -6.98 -16.62
CA PHE A 43 6.87 -7.71 -15.95
C PHE A 43 5.62 -6.86 -15.67
N SER A 44 5.78 -5.56 -15.37
CA SER A 44 4.65 -4.63 -15.29
C SER A 44 3.96 -4.45 -16.64
N CYS A 45 4.73 -4.30 -17.73
CA CYS A 45 4.16 -4.25 -19.08
C CYS A 45 3.44 -5.55 -19.45
N MET A 46 4.00 -6.70 -19.09
CA MET A 46 3.36 -8.00 -19.33
C MET A 46 1.98 -8.09 -18.66
N TRP A 47 1.85 -7.59 -17.43
CA TRP A 47 0.56 -7.56 -16.74
C TRP A 47 -0.47 -6.66 -17.44
N VAL A 48 -0.06 -5.47 -17.90
CA VAL A 48 -0.93 -4.55 -18.66
C VAL A 48 -1.31 -5.16 -20.01
N LEU A 49 -0.35 -5.72 -20.74
CA LEU A 49 -0.57 -6.37 -22.03
C LEU A 49 -1.53 -7.55 -21.89
N TRP A 50 -1.46 -8.32 -20.81
CA TRP A 50 -2.43 -9.37 -20.56
C TRP A 50 -3.86 -8.82 -20.56
N TRP A 51 -4.13 -7.70 -19.88
CA TRP A 51 -5.48 -7.09 -19.90
C TRP A 51 -5.88 -6.58 -21.29
N LEU A 52 -4.94 -6.03 -22.06
CA LEU A 52 -5.20 -5.55 -23.42
C LEU A 52 -5.45 -6.69 -24.42
N LEU A 53 -4.83 -7.85 -24.21
CA LEU A 53 -4.89 -9.01 -25.10
C LEU A 53 -5.95 -10.02 -24.68
N SER A 54 -6.10 -10.33 -23.38
CA SER A 54 -7.07 -11.29 -22.83
C SER A 54 -8.54 -10.86 -22.94
N SER A 55 -8.82 -9.76 -23.63
CA SER A 55 -10.16 -9.31 -23.99
C SER A 55 -10.73 -10.02 -25.21
N GLU A 56 -10.21 -11.18 -25.58
CA GLU A 56 -10.77 -12.00 -26.66
C GLU A 56 -11.79 -13.01 -26.12
N PRO A 57 -12.88 -13.29 -26.86
CA PRO A 57 -13.82 -14.36 -26.55
C PRO A 57 -13.10 -15.71 -26.40
N ALA A 58 -13.64 -16.60 -25.57
CA ALA A 58 -13.09 -17.95 -25.37
C ALA A 58 -12.94 -18.74 -26.69
N ASP A 59 -13.76 -18.42 -27.70
CA ASP A 59 -13.77 -19.04 -29.03
C ASP A 59 -12.86 -18.36 -30.07
N SER A 60 -12.04 -17.39 -29.65
CA SER A 60 -11.07 -16.73 -30.53
C SER A 60 -9.81 -17.59 -30.76
N PRO A 61 -9.09 -17.38 -31.88
CA PRO A 61 -7.77 -17.98 -32.14
C PRO A 61 -6.75 -17.83 -31.00
N ASP A 62 -6.85 -16.78 -30.18
CA ASP A 62 -5.99 -16.54 -29.03
C ASP A 62 -6.54 -17.15 -27.72
N GLY A 63 -7.84 -17.42 -27.61
CA GLY A 63 -8.39 -18.35 -26.60
C GLY A 63 -7.70 -19.72 -26.66
N HIS A 64 -7.35 -20.15 -27.87
CA HIS A 64 -6.53 -21.34 -28.08
C HIS A 64 -5.06 -21.19 -27.64
N TYR A 65 -4.50 -19.99 -27.43
CA TYR A 65 -3.13 -19.86 -26.90
C TYR A 65 -3.06 -20.24 -25.43
N LEU A 66 -4.01 -19.75 -24.60
CA LEU A 66 -4.10 -20.13 -23.19
C LEU A 66 -4.41 -21.62 -23.06
N ASP A 67 -5.37 -22.13 -23.83
CA ASP A 67 -5.68 -23.57 -23.87
C ASP A 67 -4.47 -24.43 -24.33
N ARG A 68 -3.70 -23.95 -25.31
CA ARG A 68 -2.42 -24.59 -25.71
C ARG A 68 -1.39 -24.56 -24.58
N LEU A 69 -1.32 -23.47 -23.81
CA LEU A 69 -0.36 -23.34 -22.72
C LEU A 69 -0.75 -24.21 -21.53
N ASP A 70 -2.05 -24.29 -21.20
CA ASP A 70 -2.54 -25.15 -20.12
C ASP A 70 -2.37 -26.63 -20.39
N LYS A 71 -2.39 -27.06 -21.67
CA LYS A 71 -1.97 -28.42 -22.07
C LYS A 71 -0.53 -28.75 -21.66
N HIS A 72 0.32 -27.74 -21.49
CA HIS A 72 1.73 -27.88 -21.09
C HIS A 72 1.98 -27.61 -19.60
N ILE A 73 0.95 -27.25 -18.81
CA ILE A 73 1.04 -27.05 -17.36
C ILE A 73 0.34 -28.22 -16.66
N PRO A 74 1.05 -29.34 -16.39
CA PRO A 74 0.46 -30.62 -15.97
C PRO A 74 -0.04 -30.66 -14.52
N SER A 75 -0.01 -29.55 -13.78
CA SER A 75 -0.28 -29.58 -12.35
C SER A 75 -1.78 -29.71 -12.05
N ARG A 76 -2.18 -30.86 -11.49
CA ARG A 76 -3.48 -31.06 -10.82
C ARG A 76 -3.78 -30.00 -9.74
N PHE A 77 -2.75 -29.36 -9.19
CA PHE A 77 -2.86 -28.34 -8.14
C PHE A 77 -3.54 -27.05 -8.61
N PHE A 78 -3.43 -26.72 -9.90
CA PHE A 78 -4.04 -25.53 -10.50
C PHE A 78 -5.22 -25.84 -11.44
N ARG A 79 -5.55 -27.13 -11.60
CA ARG A 79 -6.66 -27.61 -12.42
C ARG A 79 -7.80 -28.05 -11.50
N THR A 80 -8.56 -27.08 -11.00
CA THR A 80 -9.93 -27.31 -10.54
C THR A 80 -10.85 -27.21 -11.75
N ASP A 81 -11.91 -28.00 -11.81
CA ASP A 81 -12.75 -28.19 -13.00
C ASP A 81 -13.08 -26.86 -13.73
N GLY A 82 -12.53 -26.68 -14.93
CA GLY A 82 -12.75 -25.49 -15.78
C GLY A 82 -11.72 -24.35 -15.66
N TYR A 83 -10.67 -24.47 -14.81
CA TYR A 83 -9.75 -23.37 -14.55
C TYR A 83 -8.34 -23.57 -15.13
N TYR A 84 -7.89 -22.54 -15.86
CA TYR A 84 -6.59 -22.44 -16.53
C TYR A 84 -5.50 -22.04 -15.52
N GLY A 85 -4.62 -22.99 -15.13
CA GLY A 85 -3.47 -22.71 -14.27
C GLY A 85 -2.51 -21.67 -14.85
N SER A 86 -2.47 -21.54 -16.19
CA SER A 86 -1.77 -20.50 -16.91
C SER A 86 -2.20 -19.09 -16.49
N VAL A 87 -3.50 -18.85 -16.31
CA VAL A 87 -4.07 -17.55 -15.96
C VAL A 87 -3.60 -17.11 -14.58
N LEU A 88 -3.56 -18.05 -13.62
CA LEU A 88 -3.01 -17.77 -12.30
C LEU A 88 -1.55 -17.32 -12.40
N ILE A 89 -0.72 -18.02 -13.18
CA ILE A 89 0.70 -17.67 -13.35
C ILE A 89 0.85 -16.28 -13.99
N TYR A 90 0.16 -15.99 -15.09
CA TYR A 90 0.27 -14.69 -15.76
C TYR A 90 -0.24 -13.52 -14.92
N GLN A 91 -1.26 -13.74 -14.09
CA GLN A 91 -1.79 -12.70 -13.20
C GLN A 91 -0.97 -12.54 -11.92
N SER A 92 -0.45 -13.64 -11.38
CA SER A 92 0.20 -13.68 -10.06
C SER A 92 1.71 -13.44 -10.13
N ALA A 93 2.39 -14.03 -11.11
CA ALA A 93 3.85 -13.98 -11.22
C ALA A 93 4.41 -12.54 -11.38
N PRO A 94 3.78 -11.63 -12.16
CA PRO A 94 4.26 -10.25 -12.26
C PRO A 94 4.37 -9.55 -10.91
N PHE A 95 3.37 -9.69 -10.04
CA PHE A 95 3.39 -9.04 -8.73
C PHE A 95 4.51 -9.59 -7.84
N ILE A 96 4.71 -10.91 -7.81
CA ILE A 96 5.79 -11.53 -7.01
C ILE A 96 7.16 -11.11 -7.56
N ILE A 97 7.37 -11.22 -8.87
CA ILE A 97 8.66 -10.93 -9.50
C ILE A 97 8.99 -9.45 -9.34
N VAL A 98 8.03 -8.54 -9.57
CA VAL A 98 8.25 -7.11 -9.37
C VAL A 98 8.52 -6.81 -7.90
N ALA A 99 7.82 -7.43 -6.95
CA ALA A 99 8.09 -7.24 -5.52
C ALA A 99 9.52 -7.67 -5.14
N LEU A 100 9.97 -8.84 -5.62
CA LEU A 100 11.33 -9.36 -5.38
C LEU A 100 12.40 -8.47 -6.02
N LEU A 101 12.23 -8.10 -7.29
CA LEU A 101 13.15 -7.20 -7.99
C LEU A 101 13.19 -5.81 -7.33
N SER A 102 12.05 -5.34 -6.81
CA SER A 102 11.99 -4.07 -6.07
C SER A 102 12.88 -4.11 -4.83
N LEU A 103 12.89 -5.21 -4.07
CA LEU A 103 13.79 -5.38 -2.93
C LEU A 103 15.27 -5.37 -3.35
N VAL A 104 15.61 -6.03 -4.46
CA VAL A 104 16.97 -6.02 -5.03
C VAL A 104 17.39 -4.60 -5.42
N VAL A 105 16.51 -3.85 -6.11
CA VAL A 105 16.78 -2.47 -6.51
C VAL A 105 16.99 -1.57 -5.29
N VAL A 106 16.15 -1.69 -4.26
CA VAL A 106 16.26 -0.91 -3.03
C VAL A 106 17.60 -1.18 -2.33
N GLU A 107 18.00 -2.45 -2.22
CA GLU A 107 19.27 -2.82 -1.58
C GLU A 107 20.49 -2.35 -2.39
N LEU A 108 20.47 -2.52 -3.71
CA LEU A 108 21.52 -2.03 -4.59
C LEU A 108 21.63 -0.50 -4.55
N ARG A 109 20.49 0.21 -4.50
CA ARG A 109 20.45 1.67 -4.36
C ARG A 109 21.16 2.13 -3.09
N LYS A 110 20.88 1.48 -1.94
CA LYS A 110 21.53 1.80 -0.66
C LYS A 110 23.05 1.64 -0.74
N LYS A 111 23.53 0.51 -1.26
CA LYS A 111 24.98 0.24 -1.38
C LYS A 111 25.69 1.14 -2.39
N LEU A 112 25.01 1.50 -3.48
CA LEU A 112 25.55 2.44 -4.49
C LEU A 112 25.68 3.84 -3.90
N ASN A 113 24.67 4.31 -3.16
CA ASN A 113 24.67 5.63 -2.53
C ASN A 113 25.77 5.74 -1.46
N SER A 114 25.91 4.73 -0.58
CA SER A 114 26.96 4.69 0.45
C SER A 114 28.38 4.63 -0.12
N SER A 115 28.53 4.18 -1.37
CA SER A 115 29.83 4.17 -2.05
C SER A 115 30.14 5.52 -2.70
N SER A 116 29.13 6.28 -3.13
CA SER A 116 29.32 7.61 -3.75
C SER A 116 29.58 8.72 -2.74
N SER A 117 29.16 8.56 -1.48
CA SER A 117 29.45 9.49 -0.38
C SER A 117 30.95 9.58 -0.05
N HIS A 118 31.78 8.67 -0.59
CA HIS A 118 33.25 8.75 -0.50
C HIS A 118 33.92 9.44 -1.71
N GLU A 119 33.21 9.71 -2.80
CA GLU A 119 33.80 10.27 -4.04
C GLU A 119 33.24 11.64 -4.46
N THR A 120 32.23 12.20 -3.79
CA THR A 120 31.50 13.36 -4.33
C THR A 120 31.61 14.62 -3.47
N GLU A 121 32.77 15.27 -3.49
CA GLU A 121 32.91 16.70 -3.14
C GLU A 121 32.83 17.60 -4.40
N LYS A 122 32.55 17.05 -5.58
CA LYS A 122 32.48 17.83 -6.84
C LYS A 122 31.33 17.40 -7.72
N GLY A 123 30.30 18.24 -7.77
CA GLY A 123 29.30 18.26 -8.82
C GLY A 123 27.88 18.05 -8.31
N ILE A 124 27.19 19.14 -7.98
CA ILE A 124 25.74 19.16 -7.85
C ILE A 124 25.16 18.77 -9.22
N SER A 125 24.78 17.50 -9.35
CA SER A 125 24.03 16.98 -10.49
C SER A 125 22.73 17.80 -10.63
N LYS A 126 22.47 18.35 -11.82
CA LYS A 126 21.19 18.98 -12.12
C LYS A 126 20.12 17.88 -12.10
N SER A 127 19.35 17.79 -11.02
CA SER A 127 18.19 16.91 -10.96
C SER A 127 17.15 17.42 -11.98
N SER A 128 16.88 16.62 -13.01
CA SER A 128 15.71 16.82 -13.85
C SER A 128 14.46 16.69 -12.96
N PRO A 129 13.42 17.53 -13.13
CA PRO A 129 12.20 17.39 -12.34
C PRO A 129 11.63 15.97 -12.55
N SER A 130 11.48 15.23 -11.47
CA SER A 130 10.86 13.92 -11.50
C SER A 130 9.37 14.07 -11.81
N LEU A 131 8.81 13.16 -12.60
CA LEU A 131 7.36 13.10 -12.85
C LEU A 131 6.56 12.98 -11.55
N THR A 132 7.16 12.43 -10.49
CA THR A 132 6.58 12.29 -9.15
C THR A 132 6.55 13.58 -8.35
N THR A 133 7.30 14.61 -8.74
CA THR A 133 7.39 15.89 -8.01
C THR A 133 6.80 17.06 -8.79
N TYR A 134 6.63 16.95 -10.11
CA TYR A 134 6.07 18.03 -10.93
C TYR A 134 4.54 18.16 -10.78
N PRO A 135 4.01 19.22 -10.14
CA PRO A 135 2.57 19.42 -9.98
C PRO A 135 1.96 19.87 -11.30
N LEU A 136 0.96 19.13 -11.80
CA LEU A 136 0.29 19.43 -13.06
C LEU A 136 -1.09 20.05 -12.82
N VAL A 137 -1.79 19.64 -11.76
CA VAL A 137 -3.10 20.19 -11.39
C VAL A 137 -3.06 20.64 -9.93
N ILE A 138 -3.17 21.95 -9.69
CA ILE A 138 -3.02 22.54 -8.36
C ILE A 138 -4.38 22.75 -7.67
N LYS A 139 -5.46 22.95 -8.43
CA LYS A 139 -6.83 23.16 -7.92
C LYS A 139 -7.78 22.10 -8.48
N SER A 140 -7.82 20.94 -7.84
CA SER A 140 -8.83 19.92 -8.12
C SER A 140 -9.58 19.54 -6.84
N PHE A 141 -10.77 18.93 -6.99
CA PHE A 141 -11.47 18.28 -5.87
C PHE A 141 -10.61 17.19 -5.20
N MET A 142 -9.63 16.64 -5.92
CA MET A 142 -8.71 15.59 -5.48
C MET A 142 -7.41 16.16 -4.87
N GLY A 143 -7.29 17.50 -4.76
CA GLY A 143 -6.10 18.18 -4.25
C GLY A 143 -5.08 18.50 -5.34
N VAL A 144 -3.80 18.57 -4.95
CA VAL A 144 -2.67 18.77 -5.88
C VAL A 144 -2.30 17.42 -6.49
N LEU A 145 -2.31 17.35 -7.82
CA LEU A 145 -1.93 16.17 -8.60
C LEU A 145 -0.60 16.43 -9.32
N THR A 146 0.31 15.48 -9.18
CA THR A 146 1.58 15.41 -9.91
C THR A 146 1.37 14.84 -11.31
N SER A 147 2.38 14.94 -12.17
CA SER A 147 2.35 14.32 -13.49
C SER A 147 2.21 12.79 -13.39
N ALA A 148 2.89 12.17 -12.42
CA ALA A 148 2.75 10.75 -12.13
C ALA A 148 1.32 10.38 -11.69
N ASP A 149 0.68 11.20 -10.86
CA ASP A 149 -0.71 10.98 -10.43
C ASP A 149 -1.66 10.99 -11.63
N VAL A 150 -1.51 11.96 -12.53
CA VAL A 150 -2.35 12.09 -13.73
C VAL A 150 -2.13 10.93 -14.69
N LEU A 151 -0.88 10.55 -14.95
CA LEU A 151 -0.56 9.39 -15.79
C LEU A 151 -1.12 8.10 -15.21
N PHE A 152 -1.06 7.91 -13.89
CA PHE A 152 -1.65 6.76 -13.22
C PHE A 152 -3.17 6.73 -13.39
N ILE A 153 -3.87 7.85 -13.10
CA ILE A 153 -5.33 7.92 -13.24
C ILE A 153 -5.76 7.65 -14.68
N LEU A 154 -5.14 8.34 -15.64
CA LEU A 154 -5.47 8.17 -17.07
C LEU A 154 -5.15 6.76 -17.55
N GLY A 155 -4.03 6.17 -17.12
CA GLY A 155 -3.65 4.80 -17.46
C GLY A 155 -4.65 3.76 -16.96
N ILE A 156 -5.09 3.87 -15.71
CA ILE A 156 -6.10 2.95 -15.14
C ILE A 156 -7.46 3.15 -15.81
N LEU A 157 -7.89 4.40 -16.02
CA LEU A 157 -9.16 4.68 -16.69
C LEU A 157 -9.15 4.20 -18.14
N PHE A 158 -8.05 4.41 -18.87
CA PHE A 158 -7.88 3.90 -20.22
C PHE A 158 -7.96 2.38 -20.23
N LEU A 159 -7.22 1.69 -19.36
CA LEU A 159 -7.18 0.24 -19.32
C LEU A 159 -8.58 -0.33 -19.04
N VAL A 160 -9.28 0.20 -18.03
CA VAL A 160 -10.65 -0.19 -17.69
C VAL A 160 -11.64 0.07 -18.82
N ALA A 161 -11.61 1.27 -19.42
CA ALA A 161 -12.53 1.64 -20.48
C ALA A 161 -12.28 0.82 -21.75
N TYR A 162 -11.00 0.57 -22.07
CA TYR A 162 -10.61 -0.26 -23.20
C TYR A 162 -11.07 -1.71 -23.00
N THR A 163 -10.80 -2.33 -21.84
CA THR A 163 -11.20 -3.73 -21.60
C THR A 163 -12.71 -3.89 -21.60
N PHE A 164 -13.43 -2.99 -20.93
CA PHE A 164 -14.89 -3.02 -20.92
C PHE A 164 -15.49 -2.78 -22.31
N GLY A 165 -15.02 -1.73 -23.00
CA GLY A 165 -15.54 -1.34 -24.31
C GLY A 165 -15.25 -2.39 -25.39
N ARG A 166 -14.02 -2.91 -25.45
CA ARG A 166 -13.64 -3.95 -26.42
C ARG A 166 -14.43 -5.23 -26.19
N GLN A 167 -14.55 -5.70 -24.96
CA GLN A 167 -15.27 -6.95 -24.66
C GLN A 167 -16.77 -6.82 -24.97
N CYS A 168 -17.42 -5.74 -24.52
CA CYS A 168 -18.81 -5.50 -24.88
C CYS A 168 -19.00 -5.41 -26.41
N HIS A 169 -18.11 -4.74 -27.13
CA HIS A 169 -18.22 -4.60 -28.58
C HIS A 169 -18.17 -5.94 -29.31
N LEU A 170 -17.16 -6.77 -29.01
CA LEU A 170 -16.99 -8.08 -29.65
C LEU A 170 -18.18 -9.00 -29.33
N SER A 171 -18.55 -9.11 -28.05
CA SER A 171 -19.63 -9.99 -27.65
C SER A 171 -21.00 -9.54 -28.13
N PHE A 172 -21.24 -8.22 -28.25
CA PHE A 172 -22.49 -7.74 -28.83
C PHE A 172 -22.56 -8.03 -30.33
N GLN A 173 -21.44 -7.99 -31.06
CA GLN A 173 -21.40 -8.36 -32.47
C GLN A 173 -21.70 -9.84 -32.67
N ASP A 174 -21.07 -10.71 -31.86
CA ASP A 174 -21.30 -12.16 -31.92
C ASP A 174 -22.75 -12.50 -31.52
N LEU A 175 -23.25 -11.91 -30.43
CA LEU A 175 -24.63 -12.09 -29.98
C LEU A 175 -25.65 -11.59 -31.02
N GLU A 176 -25.41 -10.44 -31.65
CA GLU A 176 -26.30 -9.94 -32.70
C GLU A 176 -26.33 -10.82 -33.94
N ARG A 177 -25.21 -11.50 -34.27
CA ARG A 177 -25.17 -12.47 -35.36
C ARG A 177 -25.98 -13.71 -34.99
N GLU A 178 -25.71 -14.30 -33.83
CA GLU A 178 -26.38 -15.52 -33.35
C GLU A 178 -27.89 -15.31 -33.20
N TYR A 179 -28.32 -14.17 -32.62
CA TYR A 179 -29.73 -13.82 -32.48
C TYR A 179 -30.45 -13.65 -33.82
N LYS A 180 -29.74 -13.22 -34.87
CA LYS A 180 -30.31 -13.11 -36.24
C LYS A 180 -30.40 -14.45 -36.93
N GLU A 181 -29.42 -15.34 -36.71
CA GLU A 181 -29.36 -16.66 -37.33
C GLU A 181 -30.36 -17.62 -36.69
N ASN A 182 -30.44 -17.65 -35.35
CA ASN A 182 -31.26 -18.58 -34.58
C ASN A 182 -32.14 -17.86 -33.53
N PRO A 183 -33.12 -17.03 -33.92
CA PRO A 183 -33.90 -16.24 -32.97
C PRO A 183 -34.74 -17.09 -32.00
N SER A 184 -35.08 -18.33 -32.36
CA SER A 184 -35.87 -19.24 -31.51
C SER A 184 -35.06 -19.90 -30.39
N GLU A 185 -33.73 -19.78 -30.38
CA GLU A 185 -32.87 -20.34 -29.33
C GLU A 185 -32.78 -19.41 -28.10
N PHE A 186 -33.31 -18.18 -28.20
CA PHE A 186 -33.25 -17.18 -27.15
C PHE A 186 -34.63 -16.97 -26.52
N ASP A 187 -34.73 -17.22 -25.21
CA ASP A 187 -35.95 -16.94 -24.43
C ASP A 187 -36.12 -15.44 -24.14
N ASP A 188 -35.01 -14.72 -24.02
CA ASP A 188 -34.97 -13.30 -23.69
C ASP A 188 -34.79 -12.39 -24.90
N SER A 189 -35.24 -11.14 -24.77
CA SER A 189 -34.95 -10.12 -25.78
C SER A 189 -33.46 -9.80 -25.85
N LEU A 190 -32.97 -9.51 -27.06
CA LEU A 190 -31.58 -9.11 -27.31
C LEU A 190 -31.08 -8.00 -26.38
N VAL A 191 -31.94 -7.04 -26.03
CA VAL A 191 -31.58 -5.92 -25.14
C VAL A 191 -31.31 -6.40 -23.71
N ILE A 192 -32.12 -7.33 -23.19
CA ILE A 192 -31.95 -7.91 -21.86
C ILE A 192 -30.65 -8.73 -21.80
N ILE A 193 -30.38 -9.55 -22.81
CA ILE A 193 -29.13 -10.33 -22.88
C ILE A 193 -27.91 -9.39 -22.93
N LYS A 194 -27.99 -8.28 -23.69
CA LYS A 194 -26.91 -7.27 -23.71
C LYS A 194 -26.64 -6.66 -22.33
N PHE A 195 -27.66 -6.48 -21.48
CA PHE A 195 -27.44 -6.04 -20.08
C PHE A 195 -26.64 -7.07 -19.27
N ALA A 196 -26.90 -8.37 -19.44
CA ALA A 196 -26.13 -9.43 -18.78
C ALA A 196 -24.64 -9.40 -19.17
N TYR A 197 -24.35 -9.33 -20.47
CA TYR A 197 -22.97 -9.22 -20.97
C TYR A 197 -22.27 -7.94 -20.48
N ALA A 198 -22.96 -6.80 -20.51
CA ALA A 198 -22.43 -5.55 -19.97
C ALA A 198 -22.14 -5.66 -18.46
N ALA A 199 -23.03 -6.29 -17.70
CA ALA A 199 -22.84 -6.52 -16.27
C ALA A 199 -21.61 -7.41 -16.01
N TYR A 200 -21.49 -8.52 -16.72
CA TYR A 200 -20.35 -9.43 -16.63
C TYR A 200 -19.02 -8.71 -16.90
N TYR A 201 -18.91 -7.97 -18.02
CA TYR A 201 -17.68 -7.26 -18.37
C TYR A 201 -17.38 -6.05 -17.50
N MET A 202 -18.40 -5.41 -16.92
CA MET A 202 -18.23 -4.39 -15.90
C MET A 202 -17.56 -4.98 -14.66
N GLY A 203 -18.06 -6.13 -14.16
CA GLY A 203 -17.48 -6.84 -13.02
C GLY A 203 -16.05 -7.31 -13.29
N ARG A 204 -15.79 -7.89 -14.47
CA ARG A 204 -14.44 -8.31 -14.90
C ARG A 204 -13.47 -7.13 -14.98
N SER A 205 -13.89 -6.01 -15.56
CA SER A 205 -13.04 -4.81 -15.67
C SER A 205 -12.81 -4.14 -14.32
N ALA A 206 -13.74 -4.27 -13.36
CA ALA A 206 -13.56 -3.79 -11.99
C ALA A 206 -12.41 -4.50 -11.25
N MET A 207 -12.00 -5.69 -11.70
CA MET A 207 -10.88 -6.43 -11.10
C MET A 207 -9.53 -5.72 -11.31
N ILE A 208 -9.39 -4.90 -12.37
CA ILE A 208 -8.18 -4.11 -12.63
C ILE A 208 -7.87 -3.18 -11.44
N PRO A 209 -8.72 -2.19 -11.09
CA PRO A 209 -8.43 -1.32 -9.96
C PRO A 209 -8.49 -2.07 -8.62
N PHE A 210 -9.31 -3.12 -8.51
CA PHE A 210 -9.44 -3.90 -7.28
C PHE A 210 -8.16 -4.69 -6.94
N SER A 211 -7.49 -5.28 -7.94
CA SER A 211 -6.22 -5.99 -7.74
C SER A 211 -5.11 -5.09 -7.20
N LEU A 212 -5.08 -3.82 -7.62
CA LEU A 212 -4.08 -2.84 -7.22
C LEU A 212 -4.38 -2.19 -5.87
N LEU A 213 -5.60 -2.34 -5.34
CA LEU A 213 -6.10 -1.63 -4.16
C LEU A 213 -5.28 -1.87 -2.87
N TRP A 214 -4.64 -3.02 -2.78
CA TRP A 214 -3.92 -3.51 -1.60
C TRP A 214 -2.48 -2.99 -1.50
N ILE A 215 -1.88 -2.62 -2.63
CA ILE A 215 -0.49 -2.16 -2.67
C ILE A 215 -0.31 -0.85 -1.89
N PRO A 216 -1.16 0.19 -2.05
CA PRO A 216 -0.95 1.46 -1.37
C PRO A 216 -1.25 1.42 0.14
N VAL A 217 -1.97 0.41 0.63
CA VAL A 217 -2.25 0.23 2.07
C VAL A 217 -1.18 -0.60 2.79
N SER A 218 -0.23 -1.16 2.05
CA SER A 218 0.88 -1.93 2.59
C SER A 218 2.09 -1.03 2.87
N ARG A 219 2.28 -0.61 4.13
CA ARG A 219 3.33 0.37 4.52
C ARG A 219 4.75 -0.08 4.19
N GLY A 220 5.05 -1.37 4.35
CA GLY A 220 6.36 -1.95 4.03
C GLY A 220 6.48 -2.46 2.59
N SER A 221 5.51 -2.15 1.73
CA SER A 221 5.42 -2.63 0.36
C SER A 221 6.70 -2.36 -0.43
N PRO A 222 7.32 -3.40 -1.03
CA PRO A 222 8.46 -3.21 -1.92
C PRO A 222 8.18 -2.24 -3.07
N PHE A 223 6.92 -2.19 -3.54
CA PHE A 223 6.50 -1.28 -4.61
C PHE A 223 6.58 0.19 -4.18
N LEU A 224 6.13 0.52 -2.98
CA LEU A 224 6.20 1.91 -2.47
C LEU A 224 7.65 2.34 -2.24
N ARG A 225 8.47 1.43 -1.71
CA ARG A 225 9.90 1.66 -1.48
C ARG A 225 10.69 1.83 -2.78
N LEU A 226 10.33 1.10 -3.84
CA LEU A 226 10.96 1.23 -5.16
C LEU A 226 10.88 2.67 -5.67
N ILE A 227 9.69 3.27 -5.60
CA ILE A 227 9.42 4.61 -6.13
C ILE A 227 9.64 5.72 -5.09
N ASN A 228 10.16 5.40 -3.90
CA ASN A 228 10.30 6.33 -2.76
C ASN A 228 8.98 7.07 -2.46
N MET A 229 7.85 6.37 -2.46
CA MET A 229 6.56 6.96 -2.15
C MET A 229 6.25 6.78 -0.67
N PRO A 230 6.13 7.86 0.12
CA PRO A 230 5.72 7.74 1.52
C PRO A 230 4.27 7.26 1.62
N PHE A 231 3.97 6.52 2.68
CA PHE A 231 2.67 5.87 2.89
C PHE A 231 1.50 6.86 2.88
N GLU A 232 1.70 8.06 3.43
CA GLU A 232 0.72 9.14 3.49
C GLU A 232 0.30 9.59 2.08
N HIS A 233 1.24 9.56 1.13
CA HIS A 233 0.93 9.80 -0.28
C HIS A 233 0.22 8.59 -0.89
N ALA A 234 0.73 7.37 -0.65
CA ALA A 234 0.17 6.14 -1.20
C ALA A 234 -1.34 5.96 -0.89
N VAL A 235 -1.79 6.37 0.30
CA VAL A 235 -3.21 6.30 0.70
C VAL A 235 -4.15 7.01 -0.29
N LYS A 236 -3.71 8.04 -1.01
CA LYS A 236 -4.51 8.69 -2.07
C LYS A 236 -4.88 7.71 -3.18
N TYR A 237 -3.94 6.87 -3.60
CA TYR A 237 -4.14 5.86 -4.63
C TYR A 237 -5.13 4.79 -4.19
N HIS A 238 -5.09 4.37 -2.93
CA HIS A 238 -6.10 3.47 -2.35
C HIS A 238 -7.51 4.08 -2.44
N ILE A 239 -7.66 5.37 -2.14
CA ILE A 239 -8.95 6.07 -2.26
C ILE A 239 -9.42 6.10 -3.72
N TRP A 240 -8.56 6.44 -4.67
CA TRP A 240 -8.96 6.50 -6.09
C TRP A 240 -9.32 5.13 -6.67
N LEU A 241 -8.51 4.12 -6.37
CA LEU A 241 -8.76 2.74 -6.80
C LEU A 241 -10.03 2.17 -6.16
N SER A 242 -10.28 2.42 -4.88
CA SER A 242 -11.50 1.94 -4.20
C SER A 242 -12.75 2.63 -4.73
N MET A 243 -12.71 3.95 -4.97
CA MET A 243 -13.82 4.68 -5.56
C MET A 243 -14.18 4.13 -6.95
N LEU A 244 -13.18 3.91 -7.81
CA LEU A 244 -13.40 3.33 -9.13
C LEU A 244 -13.94 1.89 -9.03
N SER A 245 -13.32 1.05 -8.18
CA SER A 245 -13.74 -0.35 -8.00
C SER A 245 -15.18 -0.44 -7.49
N LEU A 246 -15.52 0.30 -6.43
CA LEU A 246 -16.87 0.29 -5.84
C LEU A 246 -17.92 0.88 -6.77
N PHE A 247 -17.57 1.93 -7.54
CA PHE A 247 -18.45 2.46 -8.57
C PHE A 247 -18.79 1.40 -9.63
N MET A 248 -17.76 0.74 -10.18
CA MET A 248 -17.96 -0.29 -11.20
C MET A 248 -18.70 -1.52 -10.67
N LEU A 249 -18.36 -2.00 -9.48
CA LEU A 249 -19.05 -3.14 -8.85
C LEU A 249 -20.52 -2.81 -8.52
N THR A 250 -20.80 -1.57 -8.11
CA THR A 250 -22.19 -1.12 -7.91
C THR A 250 -22.94 -1.10 -9.24
N LEU A 251 -22.32 -0.59 -10.31
CA LEU A 251 -22.92 -0.58 -11.65
C LEU A 251 -23.13 -2.00 -12.19
N HIS A 252 -22.18 -2.91 -11.98
CA HIS A 252 -22.30 -4.34 -12.27
C HIS A 252 -23.53 -4.94 -11.58
N GLY A 253 -23.71 -4.69 -10.28
CA GLY A 253 -24.89 -5.14 -9.53
C GLY A 253 -26.19 -4.55 -10.06
N ILE A 254 -26.21 -3.26 -10.39
CA ILE A 254 -27.40 -2.60 -10.98
C ILE A 254 -27.77 -3.21 -12.33
N LEU A 255 -26.78 -3.46 -13.21
CA LEU A 255 -27.02 -4.05 -14.52
C LEU A 255 -27.56 -5.49 -14.41
N TYR A 256 -27.05 -6.29 -13.46
CA TYR A 256 -27.61 -7.61 -13.18
C TYR A 256 -29.03 -7.56 -12.60
N ILE A 257 -29.35 -6.57 -11.76
CA ILE A 257 -30.73 -6.36 -11.28
C ILE A 257 -31.66 -6.05 -12.47
N VAL A 258 -31.25 -5.17 -13.38
CA VAL A 258 -32.02 -4.86 -14.59
C VAL A 258 -32.23 -6.11 -15.45
N TYR A 259 -31.18 -6.93 -15.62
CA TYR A 259 -31.27 -8.20 -16.33
C TYR A 259 -32.26 -9.17 -15.67
N TYR A 260 -32.08 -9.52 -14.39
CA TYR A 260 -32.93 -10.50 -13.71
C TYR A 260 -34.40 -10.04 -13.61
N VAL A 261 -34.65 -8.74 -13.46
CA VAL A 261 -36.02 -8.22 -13.50
C VAL A 261 -36.60 -8.25 -14.90
N GLY A 262 -35.80 -7.96 -15.93
CA GLY A 262 -36.24 -7.97 -17.32
C GLY A 262 -36.43 -9.36 -17.94
N ALA A 263 -35.74 -10.37 -17.39
CA ALA A 263 -35.88 -11.79 -17.73
C ALA A 263 -36.95 -12.50 -16.88
N ASP A 264 -37.74 -11.77 -16.07
CA ASP A 264 -38.72 -12.33 -15.12
C ASP A 264 -38.14 -13.32 -14.07
N GLU A 265 -36.83 -13.27 -13.84
CA GLU A 265 -36.07 -14.12 -12.90
C GLU A 265 -35.68 -13.40 -11.60
N ALA A 266 -36.49 -12.43 -11.13
CA ALA A 266 -36.14 -11.62 -9.96
C ALA A 266 -35.84 -12.42 -8.67
N LYS A 267 -36.33 -13.66 -8.56
CA LYS A 267 -36.01 -14.58 -7.45
C LYS A 267 -34.53 -15.00 -7.42
N ALA A 268 -33.83 -14.99 -8.55
CA ALA A 268 -32.41 -15.29 -8.63
C ALA A 268 -31.56 -14.28 -7.83
N ILE A 269 -32.01 -13.03 -7.68
CA ILE A 269 -31.29 -11.99 -6.92
C ILE A 269 -31.08 -12.39 -5.45
N ILE A 270 -32.06 -13.10 -4.88
CA ILE A 270 -32.04 -13.56 -3.48
C ILE A 270 -31.66 -15.04 -3.36
N SER A 271 -31.35 -15.71 -4.48
CA SER A 271 -30.95 -17.12 -4.43
C SER A 271 -29.48 -17.22 -4.01
N TRP A 272 -29.21 -18.19 -3.13
CA TRP A 272 -27.83 -18.50 -2.76
C TRP A 272 -27.12 -19.26 -3.87
N TYR A 273 -27.82 -20.14 -4.58
CA TYR A 273 -27.31 -20.86 -5.75
C TYR A 273 -28.18 -20.56 -6.96
N VAL A 274 -27.54 -20.38 -8.11
CA VAL A 274 -28.17 -20.45 -9.41
C VAL A 274 -27.94 -21.87 -9.94
N GLU A 275 -28.98 -22.50 -10.48
CA GLU A 275 -28.90 -23.89 -10.94
C GLU A 275 -27.85 -24.02 -12.05
N GLY A 276 -26.95 -25.00 -11.92
CA GLY A 276 -25.85 -25.23 -12.89
C GLY A 276 -24.62 -24.33 -12.72
N GLU A 277 -24.66 -23.37 -11.79
CA GLU A 277 -23.60 -22.36 -11.67
C GLU A 277 -22.81 -22.46 -10.36
N THR A 278 -21.54 -22.04 -10.43
CA THR A 278 -20.61 -22.07 -9.28
C THR A 278 -20.57 -20.75 -8.50
N TYR A 279 -21.43 -19.80 -8.84
CA TYR A 279 -21.51 -18.47 -8.24
C TYR A 279 -22.81 -18.25 -7.44
N SER A 280 -22.76 -17.30 -6.49
CA SER A 280 -23.88 -16.94 -5.62
C SER A 280 -24.28 -15.48 -5.77
N VAL A 281 -25.47 -15.20 -6.32
CA VAL A 281 -25.96 -13.82 -6.51
C VAL A 281 -26.23 -13.13 -5.18
N LEU A 282 -26.87 -13.82 -4.23
CA LEU A 282 -27.10 -13.29 -2.89
C LEU A 282 -25.79 -12.92 -2.17
N ALA A 283 -24.73 -13.72 -2.33
CA ALA A 283 -23.42 -13.35 -1.78
C ALA A 283 -22.87 -12.05 -2.40
N GLY A 284 -23.06 -11.84 -3.71
CA GLY A 284 -22.72 -10.60 -4.39
C GLY A 284 -23.52 -9.39 -3.87
N VAL A 285 -24.80 -9.57 -3.57
CA VAL A 285 -25.65 -8.53 -2.96
C VAL A 285 -25.15 -8.17 -1.55
N ILE A 286 -24.84 -9.16 -0.71
CA ILE A 286 -24.29 -8.93 0.64
C ILE A 286 -22.94 -8.19 0.55
N ALA A 287 -22.06 -8.60 -0.35
CA ALA A 287 -20.79 -7.93 -0.58
C ALA A 287 -21.00 -6.47 -1.04
N THR A 288 -21.93 -6.23 -1.97
CA THR A 288 -22.26 -4.88 -2.45
C THR A 288 -22.76 -3.98 -1.33
N ILE A 289 -23.67 -4.47 -0.47
CA ILE A 289 -24.16 -3.70 0.69
C ILE A 289 -23.02 -3.34 1.64
N ALA A 290 -22.16 -4.31 1.98
CA ALA A 290 -20.98 -4.04 2.82
C ALA A 290 -20.05 -3.00 2.18
N GLY A 291 -19.82 -3.10 0.87
CA GLY A 291 -19.04 -2.16 0.08
C GLY A 291 -19.62 -0.73 0.10
N LEU A 292 -20.93 -0.59 -0.08
CA LEU A 292 -21.62 0.70 -0.04
C LEU A 292 -21.56 1.36 1.35
N LEU A 293 -21.74 0.59 2.42
CA LEU A 293 -21.61 1.08 3.79
C LEU A 293 -20.18 1.59 4.08
N MET A 294 -19.16 0.84 3.64
CA MET A 294 -17.77 1.30 3.71
C MET A 294 -17.57 2.57 2.88
N TRP A 295 -18.13 2.64 1.68
CA TRP A 295 -17.95 3.78 0.78
C TRP A 295 -18.50 5.07 1.40
N VAL A 296 -19.75 5.06 1.85
CA VAL A 296 -20.43 6.23 2.42
C VAL A 296 -19.68 6.76 3.64
N THR A 297 -19.27 5.88 4.55
CA THR A 297 -18.54 6.27 5.76
C THR A 297 -17.11 6.75 5.49
N SER A 298 -16.52 6.35 4.36
CA SER A 298 -15.18 6.77 3.93
C SER A 298 -15.15 8.12 3.22
N LEU A 299 -16.31 8.67 2.82
CA LEU A 299 -16.41 10.01 2.23
C LEU A 299 -15.83 11.06 3.18
N SER A 300 -15.18 12.07 2.60
CA SER A 300 -14.44 13.10 3.36
C SER A 300 -15.29 13.82 4.40
N PHE A 301 -16.58 14.03 4.10
CA PHE A 301 -17.54 14.63 5.01
C PHE A 301 -17.76 13.77 6.27
N PHE A 302 -18.09 12.49 6.10
CA PHE A 302 -18.35 11.56 7.21
C PHE A 302 -17.07 11.26 8.00
N ARG A 303 -15.99 10.91 7.33
CA ARG A 303 -14.71 10.53 7.96
C ARG A 303 -14.11 11.64 8.83
N ARG A 304 -14.25 12.91 8.42
CA ARG A 304 -13.73 14.06 9.19
C ARG A 304 -14.56 14.37 10.44
N ARG A 305 -15.87 14.08 10.42
CA ARG A 305 -16.79 14.39 11.53
C ARG A 305 -16.97 13.22 12.49
N TRP A 306 -16.91 11.99 11.99
CA TRP A 306 -17.20 10.76 12.73
C TRP A 306 -16.13 9.68 12.45
N TYR A 307 -14.88 9.97 12.79
CA TYR A 307 -13.75 9.10 12.50
C TYR A 307 -13.89 7.68 13.09
N GLU A 308 -14.41 7.55 14.32
CA GLU A 308 -14.61 6.24 14.97
C GLU A 308 -15.60 5.35 14.19
N TRP A 309 -16.67 5.94 13.65
CA TRP A 309 -17.64 5.22 12.82
C TRP A 309 -17.04 4.80 11.50
N PHE A 310 -16.30 5.70 10.84
CA PHE A 310 -15.50 5.35 9.67
C PHE A 310 -14.60 4.16 9.97
N PHE A 311 -13.77 4.24 11.01
CA PHE A 311 -12.81 3.21 11.35
C PHE A 311 -13.49 1.88 11.65
N GLY A 312 -14.56 1.87 12.44
CA GLY A 312 -15.31 0.66 12.77
C GLY A 312 -15.98 0.01 11.55
N ILE A 313 -16.73 0.79 10.77
CA ILE A 313 -17.46 0.28 9.59
C ILE A 313 -16.50 -0.14 8.48
N HIS A 314 -15.34 0.50 8.34
CA HIS A 314 -14.37 0.10 7.33
C HIS A 314 -13.88 -1.34 7.52
N HIS A 315 -13.94 -1.93 8.73
CA HIS A 315 -13.63 -3.36 8.97
C HIS A 315 -14.61 -4.33 8.30
N LEU A 316 -15.76 -3.85 7.80
CA LEU A 316 -16.65 -4.64 6.94
C LEU A 316 -15.96 -5.10 5.64
N TYR A 317 -14.73 -4.65 5.36
CA TYR A 317 -13.91 -5.23 4.29
C TYR A 317 -13.81 -6.75 4.45
N ILE A 318 -13.74 -7.29 5.68
CA ILE A 318 -13.71 -8.74 5.93
C ILE A 318 -14.98 -9.41 5.40
N VAL A 319 -16.15 -8.84 5.71
CA VAL A 319 -17.45 -9.34 5.23
C VAL A 319 -17.51 -9.24 3.70
N PHE A 320 -17.12 -8.08 3.14
CA PHE A 320 -17.03 -7.88 1.71
C PHE A 320 -16.20 -8.98 1.04
N PHE A 321 -15.00 -9.28 1.53
CA PHE A 321 -14.12 -10.29 0.93
C PHE A 321 -14.68 -11.71 1.02
N VAL A 322 -15.21 -12.10 2.17
CA VAL A 322 -15.77 -13.46 2.35
C VAL A 322 -16.93 -13.69 1.40
N PHE A 323 -17.89 -12.75 1.35
CA PHE A 323 -19.05 -12.90 0.48
C PHE A 323 -18.72 -12.69 -1.00
N TRP A 324 -17.74 -11.85 -1.34
CA TRP A 324 -17.25 -11.74 -2.71
C TRP A 324 -16.56 -13.04 -3.19
N LEU A 325 -15.82 -13.74 -2.31
CA LEU A 325 -15.24 -15.05 -2.63
C LEU A 325 -16.32 -16.10 -2.91
N TYR A 326 -17.41 -16.11 -2.15
CA TYR A 326 -18.57 -16.96 -2.42
C TYR A 326 -19.34 -16.53 -3.67
N HIS A 327 -19.36 -15.23 -3.97
CA HIS A 327 -19.99 -14.72 -5.19
C HIS A 327 -19.23 -15.23 -6.41
N VAL A 328 -17.91 -15.04 -6.51
CA VAL A 328 -17.17 -15.32 -7.75
C VAL A 328 -15.81 -15.95 -7.48
N MET A 329 -15.79 -17.18 -6.94
CA MET A 329 -14.55 -17.83 -6.49
C MET A 329 -13.48 -17.93 -7.59
N TRP A 330 -13.89 -18.08 -8.85
CA TRP A 330 -12.96 -18.21 -9.97
C TRP A 330 -12.11 -16.96 -10.24
N THR A 331 -12.53 -15.79 -9.76
CA THR A 331 -11.78 -14.53 -9.91
C THR A 331 -10.63 -14.37 -8.91
N ILE A 332 -10.37 -15.38 -8.06
CA ILE A 332 -9.38 -15.29 -6.98
C ILE A 332 -7.97 -14.95 -7.46
N HIS A 333 -7.61 -15.41 -8.65
CA HIS A 333 -6.29 -15.22 -9.25
C HIS A 333 -5.92 -13.76 -9.52
N PHE A 334 -6.90 -12.84 -9.60
CA PHE A 334 -6.63 -11.41 -9.84
C PHE A 334 -6.07 -10.67 -8.63
N PHE A 335 -6.34 -11.14 -7.41
CA PHE A 335 -6.04 -10.35 -6.21
C PHE A 335 -5.33 -11.16 -5.11
N ILE A 336 -5.25 -12.49 -5.23
CA ILE A 336 -4.66 -13.35 -4.19
C ILE A 336 -3.22 -12.96 -3.84
N ILE A 337 -2.40 -12.60 -4.83
CA ILE A 337 -1.01 -12.20 -4.57
C ILE A 337 -0.92 -10.80 -3.93
N PRO A 338 -1.54 -9.73 -4.48
CA PRO A 338 -1.58 -8.45 -3.79
C PRO A 338 -2.10 -8.55 -2.34
N CYS A 339 -3.13 -9.37 -2.12
CA CYS A 339 -3.67 -9.64 -0.78
C CYS A 339 -2.65 -10.39 0.10
N LEU A 340 -2.00 -11.43 -0.42
CA LEU A 340 -0.96 -12.18 0.30
C LEU A 340 0.19 -11.26 0.70
N LEU A 341 0.66 -10.39 -0.20
CA LEU A 341 1.71 -9.42 0.10
C LEU A 341 1.28 -8.45 1.20
N PHE A 342 0.02 -8.00 1.20
CA PHE A 342 -0.54 -7.21 2.30
C PHE A 342 -0.57 -7.99 3.63
N VAL A 343 -0.98 -9.27 3.62
CA VAL A 343 -0.99 -10.11 4.82
C VAL A 343 0.42 -10.35 5.36
N VAL A 344 1.39 -10.60 4.47
CA VAL A 344 2.81 -10.75 4.83
C VAL A 344 3.33 -9.46 5.45
N ASP A 345 3.09 -8.30 4.83
CA ASP A 345 3.46 -7.00 5.39
C ASP A 345 2.79 -6.73 6.75
N ARG A 346 1.52 -7.10 6.92
CA ARG A 346 0.82 -7.03 8.21
C ARG A 346 1.46 -7.94 9.26
N PHE A 347 1.86 -9.15 8.89
CA PHE A 347 2.55 -10.10 9.76
C PHE A 347 3.94 -9.60 10.16
N LEU A 348 4.74 -9.12 9.20
CA LEU A 348 6.06 -8.54 9.46
C LEU A 348 5.98 -7.34 10.40
N ARG A 349 5.00 -6.45 10.22
CA ARG A 349 4.73 -5.36 11.18
C ARG A 349 4.37 -5.88 12.55
N MET A 350 3.55 -6.93 12.65
CA MET A 350 3.20 -7.52 13.93
C MET A 350 4.44 -8.03 14.67
N VAL A 351 5.40 -8.66 13.94
CA VAL A 351 6.70 -9.08 14.48
C VAL A 351 7.53 -7.87 14.92
N GLN A 352 7.64 -6.84 14.07
CA GLN A 352 8.34 -5.59 14.39
C GLN A 352 7.77 -4.90 15.63
N SER A 353 6.44 -4.89 15.77
CA SER A 353 5.69 -4.25 16.86
C SER A 353 5.89 -4.93 18.23
N GLN A 354 6.56 -6.09 18.27
CA GLN A 354 6.99 -6.72 19.52
C GLN A 354 8.23 -6.05 20.12
N GLN A 355 8.90 -5.18 19.37
CA GLN A 355 10.05 -4.43 19.87
C GLN A 355 9.62 -3.41 20.94
N SER A 356 10.38 -3.37 22.03
CA SER A 356 10.19 -2.41 23.10
C SER A 356 11.48 -1.64 23.34
N VAL A 357 11.38 -0.32 23.38
CA VAL A 357 12.52 0.59 23.58
C VAL A 357 12.39 1.28 24.93
N ASP A 358 13.53 1.50 25.59
CA ASP A 358 13.61 2.19 26.87
C ASP A 358 13.42 3.70 26.68
N VAL A 359 12.52 4.29 27.48
CA VAL A 359 12.33 5.75 27.55
C VAL A 359 13.38 6.33 28.48
N LEU A 360 14.25 7.18 27.91
CA LEU A 360 15.33 7.86 28.63
C LEU A 360 14.81 9.05 29.42
N SER A 361 13.90 9.84 28.83
CA SER A 361 13.29 10.98 29.52
C SER A 361 11.93 11.33 28.95
N ALA A 362 11.09 11.92 29.81
CA ALA A 362 9.80 12.49 29.43
C ALA A 362 9.66 13.87 30.09
N LYS A 363 9.59 14.91 29.27
CA LYS A 363 9.56 16.32 29.72
C LYS A 363 8.29 17.00 29.26
N LEU A 364 7.67 17.77 30.14
CA LEU A 364 6.60 18.69 29.76
C LEU A 364 7.23 20.01 29.26
N LEU A 365 6.92 20.39 28.03
CA LEU A 365 7.33 21.67 27.45
C LEU A 365 6.38 22.79 27.90
N GLU A 366 6.86 24.03 27.87
CA GLU A 366 6.06 25.22 28.23
C GLU A 366 4.80 25.36 27.37
N SER A 367 4.85 24.88 26.12
CA SER A 367 3.70 24.82 25.21
C SER A 367 2.59 23.84 25.65
N GLY A 368 2.80 23.09 26.72
CA GLY A 368 1.92 22.00 27.17
C GLY A 368 2.09 20.69 26.39
N SER A 369 3.01 20.66 25.41
CA SER A 369 3.38 19.43 24.68
C SER A 369 4.36 18.58 25.50
N ILE A 370 4.46 17.30 25.15
CA ILE A 370 5.33 16.34 25.84
C ILE A 370 6.48 16.00 24.90
N GLU A 371 7.72 16.16 25.37
CA GLU A 371 8.90 15.61 24.72
C GLU A 371 9.23 14.26 25.35
N ILE A 372 9.34 13.21 24.55
CA ILE A 372 9.78 11.88 24.99
C ILE A 372 11.05 11.52 24.22
N LYS A 373 12.05 11.06 24.96
CA LYS A 373 13.31 10.56 24.40
C LYS A 373 13.46 9.07 24.65
N PHE A 374 13.93 8.36 23.63
CA PHE A 374 14.11 6.92 23.62
C PHE A 374 15.57 6.57 23.36
N ALA A 375 16.02 5.43 23.90
CA ALA A 375 17.38 4.93 23.67
C ALA A 375 17.55 4.42 22.23
N LYS A 376 18.55 4.93 21.50
CA LYS A 376 18.83 4.49 20.13
C LYS A 376 19.51 3.11 20.06
N SER A 377 20.24 2.69 21.11
CA SER A 377 20.89 1.38 21.20
C SER A 377 19.92 0.19 21.11
N SER A 378 18.63 0.38 21.42
CA SER A 378 17.58 -0.64 21.24
C SER A 378 16.94 -0.62 19.84
N THR A 379 17.41 0.25 18.95
CA THR A 379 17.02 0.36 17.53
C THR A 379 18.19 0.08 16.56
N GLU A 380 19.27 -0.56 17.05
CA GLU A 380 20.45 -0.89 16.25
C GLU A 380 20.08 -1.52 14.89
N GLY A 381 20.53 -0.88 13.81
CA GLY A 381 20.27 -1.28 12.42
C GLY A 381 19.13 -0.54 11.71
N LEU A 382 18.32 0.25 12.41
CA LEU A 382 17.23 1.05 11.82
C LEU A 382 17.71 2.45 11.44
N LEU A 383 18.18 2.61 10.20
CA LEU A 383 18.43 3.93 9.61
C LEU A 383 17.10 4.69 9.50
N TYR A 384 17.04 5.87 10.13
CA TYR A 384 15.91 6.78 10.01
C TYR A 384 16.40 8.16 9.55
N TYR A 385 15.59 8.82 8.73
CA TYR A 385 15.90 10.10 8.12
C TYR A 385 15.02 11.21 8.70
N ALA A 386 15.36 12.47 8.43
CA ALA A 386 14.42 13.56 8.70
C ALA A 386 13.08 13.28 7.98
N LEU A 387 11.97 13.74 8.58
CA LEU A 387 10.59 13.45 8.17
C LEU A 387 10.11 12.01 8.46
N SER A 388 10.95 11.15 9.03
CA SER A 388 10.51 9.83 9.47
C SER A 388 9.52 9.89 10.65
N SER A 389 8.69 8.87 10.75
CA SER A 389 7.59 8.75 11.69
C SER A 389 7.50 7.33 12.24
N TRP A 390 6.98 7.22 13.47
CA TRP A 390 6.96 6.00 14.25
C TRP A 390 5.59 5.81 14.90
N TYR A 391 5.21 4.56 15.10
CA TYR A 391 4.07 4.19 15.92
C TYR A 391 4.53 3.85 17.33
N LEU A 392 3.88 4.46 18.32
CA LEU A 392 4.16 4.26 19.72
C LEU A 392 3.00 3.58 20.43
N ARG A 393 3.34 2.71 21.39
CA ARG A 393 2.40 2.06 22.30
C ARG A 393 2.93 2.06 23.73
N PHE A 394 2.13 2.60 24.65
CA PHE A 394 2.44 2.57 26.09
C PHE A 394 1.49 1.58 26.80
N SER A 395 1.98 0.37 27.07
CA SER A 395 1.19 -0.67 27.75
C SER A 395 0.81 -0.29 29.19
N SER A 396 1.62 0.56 29.84
CA SER A 396 1.39 1.05 31.20
C SER A 396 0.34 2.17 31.27
N LEU A 397 -0.18 2.66 30.13
CA LEU A 397 -1.01 3.86 30.09
C LEU A 397 -2.44 3.63 30.62
N SER A 398 -3.15 2.60 30.17
CA SER A 398 -4.51 2.28 30.62
C SER A 398 -4.87 0.86 30.20
N ASN A 399 -5.67 0.13 31.02
CA ASN A 399 -6.18 -1.20 30.66
C ASN A 399 -7.02 -1.19 29.37
N LEU A 400 -7.75 -0.11 29.11
CA LEU A 400 -8.59 0.05 27.91
C LEU A 400 -7.80 0.45 26.67
N MET A 401 -6.55 0.92 26.82
CA MET A 401 -5.73 1.49 25.74
C MET A 401 -4.43 0.72 25.50
N LYS A 402 -4.27 -0.47 26.09
CA LYS A 402 -3.03 -1.29 26.02
C LYS A 402 -2.58 -1.66 24.61
N LEU A 403 -3.53 -1.75 23.68
CA LEU A 403 -3.33 -2.21 22.30
C LEU A 403 -3.35 -1.07 21.27
N GLN A 404 -3.53 0.18 21.70
CA GLN A 404 -3.61 1.32 20.79
C GLN A 404 -2.21 1.78 20.38
N TRP A 405 -1.99 1.81 19.07
CA TRP A 405 -0.79 2.34 18.44
C TRP A 405 -1.06 3.74 17.90
N HIS A 406 -0.20 4.70 18.20
CA HIS A 406 -0.36 6.10 17.80
C HIS A 406 0.83 6.55 16.96
N PHE A 407 0.53 7.22 15.85
CA PHE A 407 1.51 7.72 14.89
C PHE A 407 2.08 9.07 15.32
N PHE A 408 3.41 9.22 15.30
CA PHE A 408 4.10 10.46 15.59
C PHE A 408 5.33 10.64 14.70
N SER A 409 5.58 11.87 14.26
CA SER A 409 6.81 12.24 13.55
C SER A 409 7.96 12.46 14.54
N VAL A 410 9.16 12.08 14.11
CA VAL A 410 10.38 12.23 14.90
C VAL A 410 10.89 13.66 14.81
N THR A 411 11.52 14.15 15.88
CA THR A 411 12.17 15.47 15.94
C THR A 411 13.69 15.42 15.96
N SER A 412 14.27 14.25 16.26
CA SER A 412 15.71 13.98 16.12
C SER A 412 16.05 13.47 14.72
N THR A 413 17.35 13.39 14.44
CA THR A 413 17.87 12.82 13.21
C THR A 413 19.07 11.91 13.50
N GLU A 414 19.46 11.11 12.52
CA GLU A 414 20.61 10.20 12.67
C GLU A 414 21.93 10.94 12.95
N MET A 415 22.02 12.21 12.52
CA MET A 415 23.19 13.07 12.73
C MET A 415 23.24 13.73 14.11
N ASP A 416 22.21 13.58 14.95
CA ASP A 416 22.28 14.06 16.33
C ASP A 416 23.39 13.29 17.08
N GLU A 417 24.37 14.01 17.65
CA GLU A 417 25.50 13.43 18.41
C GLU A 417 25.06 12.57 19.60
N LYS A 418 23.83 12.80 20.07
CA LYS A 418 23.21 12.05 21.16
C LYS A 418 22.50 10.85 20.54
N GLU A 419 22.82 9.65 21.02
CA GLU A 419 22.14 8.39 20.66
C GLU A 419 20.71 8.30 21.23
N GLU A 420 19.90 9.32 20.96
CA GLU A 420 18.56 9.53 21.49
C GLU A 420 17.58 9.79 20.34
N LEU A 421 16.49 9.01 20.28
CA LEU A 421 15.35 9.30 19.43
C LEU A 421 14.39 10.23 20.19
N SER A 422 14.04 11.39 19.62
CA SER A 422 13.14 12.36 20.26
C SER A 422 11.82 12.52 19.51
N ILE A 423 10.72 12.55 20.25
CA ILE A 423 9.36 12.73 19.71
C ILE A 423 8.61 13.76 20.56
N ILE A 424 7.97 14.73 19.89
CA ILE A 424 7.14 15.75 20.54
C ILE A 424 5.65 15.45 20.29
N ILE A 425 4.89 15.28 21.37
CA ILE A 425 3.49 14.88 21.38
C ILE A 425 2.62 16.02 21.91
N LYS A 426 1.63 16.45 21.12
CA LYS A 426 0.61 17.42 21.55
C LYS A 426 -0.63 16.69 22.11
N PRO A 427 -1.15 17.09 23.29
CA PRO A 427 -2.32 16.47 23.94
C PRO A 427 -3.63 16.90 23.28
N LEU A 428 -3.96 16.30 22.12
CA LEU A 428 -5.17 16.62 21.34
C LEU A 428 -6.30 15.58 21.47
N GLY A 429 -6.00 14.37 21.92
CA GLY A 429 -6.96 13.26 21.98
C GLY A 429 -6.92 12.56 23.32
N LYS A 430 -7.91 11.69 23.57
CA LYS A 430 -8.04 10.97 24.87
C LYS A 430 -6.73 10.29 25.29
N TRP A 431 -6.05 9.63 24.35
CA TRP A 431 -4.79 8.93 24.61
C TRP A 431 -3.66 9.89 24.97
N THR A 432 -3.45 10.96 24.18
CA THR A 432 -2.35 11.90 24.38
C THR A 432 -2.55 12.78 25.61
N THR A 433 -3.79 13.11 25.95
CA THR A 433 -4.15 13.79 27.20
C THR A 433 -3.88 12.92 28.42
N LEU A 434 -4.24 11.63 28.37
CA LEU A 434 -3.99 10.71 29.48
C LEU A 434 -2.49 10.44 29.69
N LEU A 435 -1.71 10.40 28.61
CA LEU A 435 -0.25 10.38 28.67
C LEU A 435 0.30 11.63 29.39
N ARG A 436 -0.20 12.82 29.04
CA ARG A 436 0.16 14.07 29.72
C ARG A 436 -0.15 14.03 31.21
N GLU A 437 -1.37 13.64 31.56
CA GLU A 437 -1.84 13.58 32.95
C GLU A 437 -0.98 12.66 33.80
N LYS A 438 -0.60 11.49 33.28
CA LYS A 438 0.32 10.59 33.97
C LYS A 438 1.67 11.23 34.20
N ILE A 439 2.29 11.83 33.18
CA ILE A 439 3.59 12.48 33.30
C ILE A 439 3.54 13.62 34.33
N VAL A 440 2.49 14.46 34.28
CA VAL A 440 2.29 15.56 35.25
C VAL A 440 2.10 15.02 36.67
N LYS A 441 1.31 13.95 36.84
CA LYS A 441 1.08 13.31 38.14
C LYS A 441 2.40 12.79 38.74
N TYR A 442 3.27 12.18 37.92
CA TYR A 442 4.58 11.72 38.37
C TYR A 442 5.53 12.86 38.70
N ALA A 443 5.59 13.90 37.87
CA ALA A 443 6.42 15.07 38.16
C ALA A 443 6.08 15.70 39.52
N LYS A 444 4.79 15.72 39.90
CA LYS A 444 4.32 16.20 41.20
C LYS A 444 4.59 15.27 42.38
N MET A 445 4.85 13.98 42.14
CA MET A 445 5.22 13.01 43.20
C MET A 445 6.71 13.10 43.57
N GLY A 446 7.50 13.89 42.83
CA GLY A 446 8.97 13.92 42.83
C GLY A 446 9.68 14.40 44.11
N ASP A 447 8.97 14.83 45.16
CA ASP A 447 9.59 15.16 46.45
C ASP A 447 9.59 13.98 47.46
N ASN A 448 8.77 12.94 47.25
CA ASN A 448 8.62 11.82 48.20
C ASN A 448 9.10 10.45 47.67
N VAL A 449 9.71 10.42 46.48
CA VAL A 449 10.16 9.17 45.83
C VAL A 449 11.66 9.24 45.59
N LYS A 450 12.41 8.26 46.11
CA LYS A 450 13.86 8.13 45.90
C LYS A 450 14.20 8.28 44.41
N ARG A 451 15.10 9.21 44.07
CA ARG A 451 15.51 9.63 42.71
C ARG A 451 15.94 8.52 41.74
N ASN A 452 16.11 7.27 42.22
CA ASN A 452 16.58 6.12 41.44
C ASN A 452 15.53 5.01 41.25
N HIS A 453 14.24 5.28 41.48
CA HIS A 453 13.17 4.33 41.16
C HIS A 453 12.21 4.96 40.16
N CYS A 454 12.27 4.49 38.91
CA CYS A 454 11.16 4.63 37.97
C CYS A 454 10.14 3.54 38.35
N PRO A 455 8.95 3.86 38.89
CA PRO A 455 7.97 2.86 39.34
C PRO A 455 7.32 2.06 38.19
N PHE A 456 7.72 2.32 36.94
CA PHE A 456 7.34 1.56 35.76
C PHE A 456 8.61 1.24 34.98
N THR A 457 8.66 0.05 34.41
CA THR A 457 9.49 -0.21 33.24
C THR A 457 8.92 0.70 32.15
N PHE A 458 9.49 1.89 31.96
CA PHE A 458 9.03 2.86 30.96
C PHE A 458 9.53 2.40 29.58
N LYS A 459 9.09 1.22 29.19
CA LYS A 459 9.27 0.65 27.87
C LYS A 459 8.08 1.05 27.01
N ALA A 460 8.37 1.61 25.84
CA ALA A 460 7.38 1.85 24.82
C ALA A 460 7.51 0.75 23.76
N GLY A 461 6.38 0.21 23.31
CA GLY A 461 6.33 -0.53 22.06
C GLY A 461 6.55 0.46 20.92
N VAL A 462 7.44 0.12 20.00
CA VAL A 462 7.77 0.96 18.83
C VAL A 462 7.57 0.16 17.54
N GLU A 463 7.08 0.81 16.49
CA GLU A 463 6.98 0.25 15.14
C GLU A 463 7.39 1.36 14.14
N GLY A 464 8.40 1.09 13.31
CA GLY A 464 9.01 2.08 12.42
C GLY A 464 10.50 1.80 12.16
N PRO A 465 11.22 2.69 11.46
CA PRO A 465 10.77 3.98 10.94
C PRO A 465 9.93 3.88 9.67
N TYR A 466 8.96 4.79 9.52
CA TYR A 466 8.21 5.03 8.27
C TYR A 466 8.55 6.40 7.72
N GLY A 467 8.62 6.54 6.40
CA GLY A 467 8.97 7.80 5.74
C GLY A 467 9.97 7.57 4.62
N ASP A 468 10.62 8.64 4.19
CA ASP A 468 11.58 8.57 3.10
C ASP A 468 12.86 7.83 3.51
N GLU A 469 13.45 7.09 2.57
CA GLU A 469 14.70 6.33 2.78
C GLU A 469 15.96 7.16 2.45
N SER A 470 15.82 8.47 2.30
CA SER A 470 16.91 9.38 1.94
C SER A 470 16.58 10.83 2.31
N ASN A 471 17.61 11.62 2.60
CA ASN A 471 17.52 13.07 2.79
C ASN A 471 17.38 13.81 1.45
N PHE A 472 16.32 13.53 0.70
CA PHE A 472 16.08 14.08 -0.65
C PHE A 472 15.98 15.62 -0.67
N PHE A 473 15.61 16.24 0.46
CA PHE A 473 15.53 17.69 0.58
C PHE A 473 16.89 18.39 0.40
N LEU A 474 18.00 17.68 0.62
CA LEU A 474 19.36 18.19 0.40
C LEU A 474 19.73 18.31 -1.08
N GLU A 475 18.97 17.68 -1.98
CA GLU A 475 19.18 17.80 -3.42
C GLU A 475 18.74 19.17 -3.96
N TYR A 476 17.94 19.91 -3.19
CA TYR A 476 17.40 21.20 -3.60
C TYR A 476 18.29 22.36 -3.12
N LYS A 477 18.58 23.28 -4.05
CA LYS A 477 19.35 24.50 -3.75
C LYS A 477 18.61 25.49 -2.84
N VAL A 478 17.28 25.50 -2.92
CA VAL A 478 16.42 26.41 -2.16
C VAL A 478 15.32 25.57 -1.54
N LEU A 479 15.19 25.66 -0.22
CA LEU A 479 14.19 24.94 0.54
C LEU A 479 13.20 25.93 1.18
N ILE A 480 11.91 25.74 0.90
CA ILE A 480 10.83 26.54 1.49
C ILE A 480 10.07 25.64 2.46
N LEU A 481 10.18 25.95 3.76
CA LEU A 481 9.52 25.19 4.83
C LEU A 481 8.26 25.91 5.28
N VAL A 482 7.10 25.28 5.06
CA VAL A 482 5.79 25.81 5.49
C VAL A 482 5.20 24.87 6.54
N GLY A 483 5.26 25.29 7.80
CA GLY A 483 4.75 24.52 8.94
C GLY A 483 3.47 25.12 9.51
N GLY A 484 2.49 24.26 9.81
CA GLY A 484 1.24 24.68 10.47
C GLY A 484 0.80 23.66 11.53
N GLY A 485 0.51 24.14 12.74
CA GLY A 485 0.03 23.29 13.83
C GLY A 485 1.02 22.18 14.20
N ILE A 486 0.54 20.93 14.26
CA ILE A 486 1.40 19.75 14.54
C ILE A 486 2.36 19.42 13.40
N GLY A 487 2.13 19.96 12.19
CA GLY A 487 3.01 19.74 11.03
C GLY A 487 4.38 20.41 11.16
N VAL A 488 4.62 21.20 12.22
CA VAL A 488 5.93 21.79 12.52
C VAL A 488 6.92 20.73 13.06
N THR A 489 6.43 19.68 13.71
CA THR A 489 7.26 18.61 14.31
C THR A 489 8.25 17.97 13.32
N PRO A 490 7.82 17.45 12.15
CA PRO A 490 8.77 16.88 11.18
C PRO A 490 9.74 17.92 10.58
N LEU A 491 9.34 19.21 10.52
CA LEU A 491 10.23 20.28 10.05
C LEU A 491 11.37 20.57 11.02
N LEU A 492 11.20 20.32 12.33
CA LEU A 492 12.27 20.46 13.31
C LEU A 492 13.40 19.45 13.04
N ALA A 493 13.06 18.20 12.73
CA ALA A 493 14.06 17.19 12.34
C ALA A 493 14.80 17.63 11.07
N LEU A 494 14.07 18.11 10.07
CA LEU A 494 14.68 18.62 8.84
C LEU A 494 15.63 19.80 9.12
N LEU A 495 15.20 20.77 9.92
CA LEU A 495 16.04 21.92 10.26
C LEU A 495 17.32 21.50 10.97
N ARG A 496 17.26 20.53 11.90
CA ARG A 496 18.46 19.98 12.54
C ARG A 496 19.42 19.40 11.52
N ASP A 497 18.91 18.59 10.59
CA ASP A 497 19.75 18.00 9.53
C ASP A 497 20.42 19.06 8.66
N VAL A 498 19.68 20.10 8.26
CA VAL A 498 20.24 21.21 7.49
C VAL A 498 21.30 21.96 8.28
N PHE A 499 21.06 22.24 9.57
CA PHE A 499 22.03 22.96 10.42
C PHE A 499 23.28 22.14 10.75
N THR A 500 23.18 20.82 10.89
CA THR A 500 24.35 19.97 11.19
C THR A 500 25.25 19.79 9.95
N GLN A 501 24.74 20.01 8.75
CA GLN A 501 25.51 19.91 7.50
C GLN A 501 26.09 21.24 6.98
N ILE A 502 25.58 22.36 7.49
CA ILE A 502 26.17 23.70 7.27
C ILE A 502 27.26 23.91 8.31
#